data_AF-A0A966HS61-F1
#
_entry.id   AF-A0A966HS61-F1
#
_cell.length_a   1.000
_cell.length_b   1.000
_cell.length_c   1.000
_cell.angle_alpha   90.00
_cell.angle_beta   90.00
_cell.angle_gamma   90.00
#
_symmetry.space_group_name_H-M   'P 1'
#
loop_
_entity.id
_entity.type
_entity.pdbx_description
1 polymer ?
#
loop_
_entity_poly.entity_id
_entity_poly.type
_entity_poly.pdbx_seq_one_letter_code
_entity_poly.pdbx_strand_id
1 'polypeptide(L)'
;MSNIVKDISSIEIETLDNIRSSKSANTIRAYKSDFNNFADFCRKNNFKLLPADPKIVSFYITHLSSTSKVSTLKRRLASISVIHKLKGHYIDIKHPLIIENLMGIQRKKGVFQKSKNPILINELKEIINIIDKSEKNEI
;
A
#
# COMPACT_ATOMS: atom_id res chain seq x y z
N MET A 1 -45.61 -6.78 -0.07
CA MET A 1 -44.44 -6.42 -0.91
C MET A 1 -43.48 -5.42 -0.27
N SER A 2 -43.92 -4.56 0.65
CA SER A 2 -43.07 -3.55 1.32
C SER A 2 -42.05 -4.10 2.33
N ASN A 3 -42.36 -5.22 3.01
CA ASN A 3 -41.45 -5.81 4.01
C ASN A 3 -40.23 -6.51 3.40
N ILE A 4 -40.36 -7.12 2.21
CA ILE A 4 -39.26 -7.81 1.52
C ILE A 4 -38.24 -6.79 0.96
N VAL A 5 -38.71 -5.64 0.47
CA VAL A 5 -37.83 -4.58 -0.05
C VAL A 5 -37.01 -3.92 1.06
N LYS A 6 -37.60 -3.72 2.25
CA LYS A 6 -36.86 -3.26 3.45
C LYS A 6 -35.76 -4.25 3.85
N ASP A 7 -36.03 -5.56 3.72
CA ASP A 7 -35.12 -6.64 4.07
C ASP A 7 -33.90 -6.70 3.13
N ILE A 8 -34.11 -6.51 1.82
CA ILE A 8 -33.00 -6.46 0.83
C ILE A 8 -32.10 -5.25 1.08
N SER A 9 -32.66 -4.06 1.34
CA SER A 9 -31.86 -2.88 1.62
C SER A 9 -31.01 -3.03 2.89
N SER A 10 -31.52 -3.70 3.94
CA SER A 10 -30.70 -4.03 5.12
C SER A 10 -29.58 -5.00 4.79
N ILE A 11 -29.85 -6.04 3.98
CA ILE A 11 -28.83 -7.01 3.54
C ILE A 11 -27.74 -6.33 2.72
N GLU A 12 -28.09 -5.38 1.84
CA GLU A 12 -27.12 -4.61 1.07
C GLU A 12 -26.19 -3.77 1.96
N ILE A 13 -26.75 -3.07 2.95
CA ILE A 13 -25.97 -2.27 3.91
C ILE A 13 -25.02 -3.18 4.71
N GLU A 14 -25.53 -4.29 5.24
CA GLU A 14 -24.73 -5.25 5.99
C GLU A 14 -23.63 -5.87 5.11
N THR A 15 -23.93 -6.16 3.84
CA THR A 15 -22.95 -6.63 2.87
C THR A 15 -21.84 -5.61 2.65
N LEU A 16 -22.17 -4.32 2.52
CA LEU A 16 -21.18 -3.26 2.39
C LEU A 16 -20.30 -3.14 3.65
N ASP A 17 -20.88 -3.27 4.84
CA ASP A 17 -20.15 -3.21 6.10
C ASP A 17 -19.26 -4.43 6.32
N ASN A 18 -19.70 -5.62 5.90
CA ASN A 18 -18.89 -6.83 5.86
C ASN A 18 -17.69 -6.68 4.90
N ILE A 19 -17.92 -6.12 3.71
CA ILE A 19 -16.84 -5.84 2.74
C ILE A 19 -15.83 -4.84 3.32
N ARG A 20 -16.30 -3.76 3.96
CA ARG A 20 -15.44 -2.76 4.61
C ARG A 20 -14.63 -3.38 5.75
N SER A 21 -15.25 -4.24 6.55
CA SER A 21 -14.63 -4.92 7.69
C SER A 21 -13.65 -6.02 7.27
N SER A 22 -13.66 -6.43 6.01
CA SER A 22 -12.75 -7.47 5.49
C SER A 22 -11.26 -7.11 5.55
N LYS A 23 -10.92 -5.83 5.73
CA LYS A 23 -9.54 -5.32 5.82
C LYS A 23 -9.43 -4.27 6.91
N SER A 24 -8.28 -4.21 7.57
CA SER A 24 -8.01 -3.19 8.58
C SER A 24 -8.00 -1.78 7.97
N ALA A 25 -8.38 -0.78 8.76
CA ALA A 25 -8.40 0.62 8.32
C ALA A 25 -7.06 1.09 7.74
N ASN A 26 -5.94 0.65 8.35
CA ASN A 26 -4.59 0.94 7.85
C ASN A 26 -4.33 0.34 6.46
N THR A 27 -4.84 -0.86 6.19
CA THR A 27 -4.69 -1.52 4.88
C THR A 27 -5.47 -0.76 3.81
N ILE A 28 -6.72 -0.38 4.09
CA ILE A 28 -7.56 0.42 3.19
C ILE A 28 -6.90 1.76 2.89
N ARG A 29 -6.40 2.45 3.93
CA ARG A 29 -5.68 3.71 3.80
C ARG A 29 -4.43 3.57 2.92
N ALA A 30 -3.63 2.53 3.13
CA ALA A 30 -2.44 2.27 2.34
C ALA A 30 -2.78 2.01 0.86
N TYR A 31 -3.77 1.15 0.59
CA TYR A 31 -4.21 0.86 -0.78
C TYR A 31 -4.71 2.11 -1.50
N LYS A 32 -5.55 2.92 -0.84
CA LYS A 32 -6.04 4.19 -1.39
C LYS A 32 -4.89 5.15 -1.70
N SER A 33 -3.96 5.32 -0.77
CA SER A 33 -2.80 6.21 -0.96
C SER A 33 -1.89 5.74 -2.09
N ASP A 34 -1.64 4.43 -2.18
CA ASP A 34 -0.79 3.86 -3.23
C ASP A 34 -1.43 4.05 -4.61
N PHE A 35 -2.73 3.81 -4.71
CA PHE A 35 -3.47 3.92 -5.96
C PHE A 35 -3.65 5.36 -6.42
N ASN A 36 -3.85 6.31 -5.50
CA ASN A 36 -3.90 7.73 -5.85
C ASN A 36 -2.60 8.17 -6.52
N ASN A 37 -1.46 7.72 -6.01
CA ASN A 37 -0.17 8.02 -6.63
C ASN A 37 -0.03 7.39 -8.03
N PHE A 38 -0.55 6.18 -8.24
CA PHE A 38 -0.63 5.59 -9.58
C PHE A 38 -1.57 6.39 -10.48
N ALA A 39 -2.73 6.82 -9.97
CA ALA A 39 -3.68 7.66 -10.69
C ALA A 39 -3.08 9.00 -11.11
N ASP A 40 -2.27 9.62 -10.25
CA ASP A 40 -1.56 10.85 -10.58
C ASP A 40 -0.53 10.64 -11.68
N PHE A 41 0.20 9.51 -11.64
CA PHE A 41 1.11 9.13 -12.72
C PHE A 41 0.36 8.92 -14.04
N CYS A 42 -0.77 8.20 -14.03
CA CYS A 42 -1.60 8.01 -15.22
C CYS A 42 -2.11 9.34 -15.76
N ARG A 43 -2.64 10.22 -14.90
CA ARG A 43 -3.20 11.52 -15.29
C ARG A 43 -2.14 12.42 -15.94
N LYS A 44 -0.94 12.48 -15.36
CA LYS A 44 0.18 13.29 -15.88
C LYS A 44 0.67 12.83 -17.26
N ASN A 45 0.48 11.56 -17.59
CA ASN A 45 0.96 10.96 -18.84
C ASN A 45 -0.18 10.54 -19.77
N ASN A 46 -1.41 11.01 -19.53
CA ASN A 46 -2.59 10.71 -20.33
C ASN A 46 -2.87 9.20 -20.51
N PHE A 47 -2.52 8.38 -19.51
CA PHE A 47 -2.82 6.95 -19.51
C PHE A 47 -4.19 6.63 -18.92
N LYS A 48 -4.79 5.55 -19.42
CA LYS A 48 -6.04 5.01 -18.88
C LYS A 48 -5.81 4.44 -17.47
N LEU A 49 -6.67 4.86 -16.53
CA LEU A 49 -6.56 4.50 -15.12
C LEU A 49 -7.13 3.10 -14.80
N LEU A 50 -8.33 2.77 -15.32
CA LEU A 50 -8.91 1.42 -15.24
C LEU A 50 -9.61 1.01 -16.55
N PRO A 51 -9.49 -0.26 -16.97
CA PRO A 51 -8.40 -1.18 -16.61
C PRO A 51 -7.06 -0.64 -17.12
N ALA A 52 -6.02 -0.71 -16.30
CA ALA A 52 -4.67 -0.34 -16.71
C ALA A 52 -4.01 -1.46 -17.53
N ASP A 53 -3.32 -1.09 -18.59
CA ASP A 53 -2.49 -2.01 -19.38
C ASP A 53 -1.23 -2.40 -18.57
N PRO A 54 -0.82 -3.68 -18.54
CA PRO A 54 0.41 -4.14 -17.89
C PRO A 54 1.67 -3.32 -18.25
N LYS A 55 1.75 -2.79 -19.47
CA LYS A 55 2.81 -1.88 -19.93
C LYS A 55 2.86 -0.59 -19.11
N ILE A 56 1.69 0.01 -18.84
CA ILE A 56 1.60 1.24 -18.05
C ILE A 56 1.99 0.99 -16.60
N VAL A 57 1.60 -0.16 -16.04
CA VAL A 57 2.06 -0.58 -14.71
C VAL A 57 3.58 -0.74 -14.69
N SER A 58 4.17 -1.33 -15.74
CA SER A 58 5.62 -1.48 -15.84
C SER A 58 6.33 -0.12 -15.89
N PHE A 59 5.83 0.84 -16.68
CA PHE A 59 6.35 2.21 -16.71
C PHE A 59 6.29 2.90 -15.35
N TYR A 60 5.17 2.75 -14.64
CA TYR A 60 5.00 3.29 -13.30
C TYR A 60 6.04 2.73 -12.31
N ILE A 61 6.26 1.41 -12.33
CA ILE A 61 7.26 0.76 -11.47
C ILE A 61 8.67 1.21 -11.82
N THR A 62 9.01 1.36 -13.10
CA THR A 62 10.30 1.92 -13.52
C THR A 62 10.46 3.36 -13.04
N HIS A 63 9.44 4.21 -13.18
CA HIS A 63 9.47 5.59 -12.70
C HIS A 63 9.74 5.66 -11.18
N LEU A 64 8.97 4.91 -10.38
CA LEU A 64 9.17 4.82 -8.93
C LEU A 64 10.50 4.21 -8.53
N SER A 65 11.07 3.34 -9.38
CA SER A 65 12.33 2.66 -9.07
C SER A 65 13.50 3.61 -8.95
N SER A 66 13.40 4.87 -9.36
CA SER A 66 14.42 5.88 -9.09
C SER A 66 14.46 6.26 -7.60
N THR A 67 13.30 6.57 -7.01
CA THR A 67 13.20 7.16 -5.66
C THR A 67 12.81 6.17 -4.56
N SER A 68 12.17 5.05 -4.91
CA SER A 68 11.55 4.14 -3.94
C SER A 68 12.32 2.83 -3.74
N LYS A 69 12.09 2.19 -2.59
CA LYS A 69 12.60 0.84 -2.27
C LYS A 69 11.79 -0.23 -2.99
N VAL A 70 12.40 -1.39 -3.25
CA VAL A 70 11.72 -2.55 -3.87
C VAL A 70 10.49 -3.00 -3.08
N SER A 71 10.55 -2.97 -1.74
CA SER A 71 9.38 -3.31 -0.89
C SER A 71 8.18 -2.38 -1.14
N THR A 72 8.44 -1.11 -1.46
CA THR A 72 7.40 -0.14 -1.80
C THR A 72 6.80 -0.43 -3.17
N LEU A 73 7.63 -0.79 -4.15
CA LEU A 73 7.17 -1.20 -5.48
C LEU A 73 6.22 -2.40 -5.40
N LYS A 74 6.62 -3.46 -4.67
CA LYS A 74 5.80 -4.66 -4.45
C LYS A 74 4.47 -4.35 -3.77
N ARG A 75 4.49 -3.52 -2.72
CA ARG A 75 3.28 -3.08 -2.02
C ARG A 75 2.34 -2.31 -2.95
N ARG A 76 2.86 -1.37 -3.74
CA ARG A 76 2.07 -0.60 -4.71
C ARG A 76 1.46 -1.49 -5.81
N LEU A 77 2.19 -2.48 -6.32
CA LEU A 77 1.66 -3.47 -7.27
C LEU A 77 0.47 -4.23 -6.68
N ALA A 78 0.58 -4.68 -5.42
CA ALA A 78 -0.53 -5.35 -4.74
C ALA A 78 -1.75 -4.42 -4.60
N SER A 79 -1.53 -3.15 -4.20
CA SER A 79 -2.59 -2.14 -4.10
C SER A 79 -3.31 -1.91 -5.43
N ILE A 80 -2.57 -1.82 -6.55
CA ILE A 80 -3.13 -1.69 -7.90
C ILE A 80 -4.00 -2.90 -8.25
N SER A 81 -3.50 -4.12 -8.00
CA SER A 81 -4.25 -5.36 -8.26
C SER A 81 -5.54 -5.44 -7.46
N VAL A 82 -5.48 -5.16 -6.16
CA VAL A 82 -6.65 -5.20 -5.27
C VAL A 82 -7.70 -4.19 -5.71
N ILE A 83 -7.31 -2.96 -6.05
CA ILE A 83 -8.27 -1.93 -6.43
C ILE A 83 -8.90 -2.21 -7.80
N HIS A 84 -8.15 -2.75 -8.76
CA HIS A 84 -8.73 -3.22 -10.02
C HIS A 84 -9.79 -4.29 -9.77
N LYS A 85 -9.46 -5.30 -8.95
CA LYS A 85 -10.39 -6.38 -8.58
C LYS A 85 -11.64 -5.85 -7.88
N LEU A 86 -11.49 -4.94 -6.92
CA LEU A 86 -12.62 -4.31 -6.21
C LEU A 86 -13.51 -3.46 -7.12
N LYS A 87 -12.95 -2.92 -8.22
CA LYS A 87 -13.69 -2.19 -9.25
C LYS A 87 -14.27 -3.09 -10.35
N GLY A 88 -14.16 -4.41 -10.22
CA GLY A 88 -14.69 -5.36 -11.19
C GLY A 88 -13.82 -5.53 -12.45
N HIS A 89 -12.57 -5.05 -12.42
CA HIS A 89 -11.65 -5.16 -13.54
C HIS A 89 -10.56 -6.19 -13.27
N TYR A 90 -10.21 -6.96 -14.29
CA TYR A 90 -9.03 -7.84 -14.25
C TYR A 90 -7.78 -7.06 -14.67
N ILE A 91 -6.68 -7.31 -13.97
CA ILE A 91 -5.35 -6.84 -14.35
C ILE A 91 -4.34 -7.96 -14.08
N ASP A 92 -3.56 -8.31 -15.10
CA ASP A 92 -2.49 -9.28 -14.95
C ASP A 92 -1.23 -8.60 -14.39
N ILE A 93 -1.15 -8.49 -13.06
CA ILE A 93 0.07 -8.01 -12.38
C ILE A 93 1.24 -9.01 -12.48
N LYS A 94 0.98 -10.26 -12.87
CA LYS A 94 1.98 -11.30 -13.08
C LYS A 94 2.45 -11.36 -14.53
N HIS A 95 2.02 -10.41 -15.35
CA HIS A 95 2.46 -10.31 -16.74
C HIS A 95 4.00 -10.26 -16.80
N PRO A 96 4.65 -11.00 -17.72
CA PRO A 96 6.11 -11.06 -17.81
C PRO A 96 6.78 -9.69 -17.84
N LEU A 97 6.19 -8.72 -18.54
CA LEU A 97 6.69 -7.34 -18.61
C LEU A 97 6.82 -6.64 -17.24
N ILE A 98 5.96 -6.97 -16.27
CA ILE A 98 6.02 -6.40 -14.92
C ILE A 98 7.03 -7.18 -14.08
N ILE A 99 7.01 -8.52 -14.16
CA ILE A 99 7.89 -9.39 -13.38
C ILE A 99 9.35 -9.18 -13.80
N GLU A 100 9.66 -9.25 -15.09
CA GLU A 100 11.01 -9.08 -15.62
C GLU A 100 11.57 -7.70 -15.32
N ASN A 101 10.75 -6.65 -15.44
CA ASN A 101 11.14 -5.30 -15.08
C ASN A 101 11.45 -5.20 -13.57
N LEU A 102 10.58 -5.76 -12.72
CA LEU A 102 10.80 -5.78 -11.27
C LEU A 102 12.07 -6.57 -10.91
N MET A 103 12.35 -7.69 -11.58
CA MET A 103 13.58 -8.47 -11.41
C MET A 103 14.82 -7.67 -11.85
N GLY A 104 14.74 -6.94 -12.96
CA GLY A 104 15.79 -6.03 -13.41
C GLY A 104 16.07 -4.92 -12.40
N ILE A 105 15.03 -4.31 -11.82
CA ILE A 105 15.16 -3.29 -10.77
C ILE A 105 15.82 -3.89 -9.52
N GLN A 106 15.42 -5.09 -9.12
CA GLN A 106 16.00 -5.78 -7.95
C GLN A 106 17.49 -6.05 -8.12
N ARG A 107 17.91 -6.50 -9.31
CA ARG A 107 19.34 -6.72 -9.63
C ARG A 107 20.14 -5.42 -9.59
N LYS A 108 19.58 -4.31 -10.10
CA LYS A 108 20.27 -3.01 -10.15
C LYS A 108 20.37 -2.31 -8.79
N LYS A 109 19.28 -2.29 -8.00
CA LYS A 109 19.23 -1.55 -6.72
C LYS A 109 19.69 -2.37 -5.51
N GLY A 110 19.65 -3.69 -5.61
CA GLY A 110 19.74 -4.58 -4.46
C GLY A 110 18.46 -4.55 -3.60
N VAL A 111 18.30 -5.60 -2.79
CA VAL A 111 17.13 -5.81 -1.91
C VAL A 111 17.47 -5.80 -0.43
N PHE A 112 18.69 -5.36 -0.08
CA PHE A 112 19.17 -5.40 1.29
C PHE A 112 18.29 -4.52 2.21
N GLN A 113 17.82 -5.13 3.31
CA GLN A 113 17.04 -4.43 4.32
C GLN A 113 17.99 -3.86 5.37
N LYS A 114 18.05 -2.53 5.45
CA LYS A 114 18.75 -1.85 6.55
C LYS A 114 17.88 -1.92 7.80
N SER A 115 18.27 -2.73 8.77
CA SER A 115 17.73 -2.71 10.13
C SER A 115 18.31 -1.53 10.93
N LYS A 116 17.65 -1.18 12.03
CA LYS A 116 18.19 -0.27 13.03
C LYS A 116 18.98 -1.08 14.06
N ASN A 117 19.98 -0.48 14.68
CA ASN A 117 20.67 -1.09 15.81
C ASN A 117 19.65 -1.29 16.96
N PRO A 118 19.70 -2.43 17.66
CA PRO A 118 18.85 -2.64 18.83
C PRO A 118 19.25 -1.67 19.95
N ILE A 119 18.27 -1.23 20.74
CA ILE A 119 18.54 -0.51 21.99
C ILE A 119 19.05 -1.54 23.01
N LEU A 120 20.22 -1.30 23.57
CA LEU A 120 20.81 -2.14 24.61
C LEU A 120 20.19 -1.84 25.97
N ILE A 121 20.22 -2.81 26.88
CA ILE A 121 19.64 -2.66 28.23
C ILE A 121 20.28 -1.50 29.01
N ASN A 122 21.57 -1.24 28.79
CA ASN A 122 22.27 -0.13 29.44
C ASN A 122 21.80 1.23 28.87
N GLU A 123 21.65 1.34 27.56
CA GLU A 123 21.11 2.55 26.91
C GLU A 123 19.67 2.83 27.39
N LEU A 124 18.85 1.78 27.56
CA LEU A 124 17.50 1.92 28.09
C LEU A 124 17.51 2.48 29.52
N LYS A 125 18.40 2.00 30.40
CA LYS A 125 18.54 2.52 31.77
C LYS A 125 18.97 3.98 31.78
N GLU A 126 19.87 4.38 30.90
CA GLU A 126 20.29 5.78 30.77
C GLU A 126 19.13 6.68 30.31
N ILE A 127 18.35 6.25 29.32
CA ILE A 127 17.17 6.98 28.85
C ILE A 127 16.16 7.19 29.99
N ILE A 128 15.85 6.12 30.74
CA ILE A 128 14.91 6.20 31.89
C ILE A 128 15.45 7.19 32.94
N ASN A 129 16.73 7.08 33.30
CA ASN A 129 17.34 7.98 34.28
C ASN A 129 17.30 9.46 33.85
N ILE A 130 17.40 9.75 32.55
CA ILE A 130 17.27 11.12 32.03
C ILE A 130 15.82 11.59 32.14
N ILE A 131 14.85 10.75 31.76
CA ILE A 131 13.41 11.07 31.87
C ILE A 131 13.04 11.36 33.33
N ASP A 132 13.46 10.51 34.27
CA ASP A 132 13.22 10.68 35.70
C ASP A 132 13.86 11.96 36.27
N LYS A 133 15.01 12.37 35.73
CA LYS A 133 15.67 13.61 36.13
C LYS A 133 14.99 14.85 35.56
N SER A 134 14.47 14.79 34.33
CA SER A 134 13.71 15.91 33.75
C SER A 134 12.42 16.15 34.53
N GLU A 135 11.69 15.11 34.92
CA GLU A 135 10.45 15.26 35.71
C GLU A 135 10.72 15.86 37.10
N LYS A 136 11.88 15.56 37.70
CA LYS A 136 12.28 16.12 39.00
C LYS A 136 12.78 17.56 38.95
N ASN A 137 13.17 18.07 37.77
CA ASN A 137 13.64 19.44 37.59
C ASN A 137 12.53 20.42 37.14
N GLU A 138 11.33 19.91 36.83
CA GLU A 138 10.14 20.72 36.51
C GLU A 138 9.20 20.91 37.72
N ILE A 139 9.62 20.49 38.92
CA ILE A 139 8.96 20.70 40.23
C ILE A 139 9.83 21.64 41.06
#